data_AF-A0AA48M7V8-F1
#
_entry.id   AF-A0AA48M7V8-F1
#
_cell.length_a   1.000
_cell.length_b   1.000
_cell.length_c   1.000
_cell.angle_alpha   90.00
_cell.angle_beta   90.00
_cell.angle_gamma   90.00
#
_symmetry.space_group_name_H-M   'P 1'
#
loop_
_entity.id
_entity.type
_entity.pdbx_description
1 polymer ?
#
loop_
_entity_poly.entity_id
_entity_poly.type
_entity_poly.pdbx_seq_one_letter_code
_entity_poly.pdbx_strand_id
1 'polypeptide(L)'
;MSSPTLAELEHDFMQAVTLNGLSPLAGERTIQALYYILRGRKTNQTLQDVHLFALYPYYRMIPRLLKEDWEKIVDALMQQGLIRLVSPPGEGRKPSYELTEAGETCAAAGRERYQLGFWFQPFAGTEVAEPLDLFWRRLHLLVQTVSHLLANDLSFQPVVQDKQVQQWVKQRLGRPEQRERWQEHLADELYRLLEPLPASVQEVVVARFSGAAQSGQTLTQLALDRREAPSYIQLQFRYGLARALDALRSESGRFPLLAELAGPSGSGERRLSDSAEQTYALLRQGFSVAEIAQRRRIKPSTVEDHLAEIALRCPEWDCSRFLSPALAERIVQASEQLGTNRLRVVKDHLGPDVSYLQIRLALARRKGGTTT
;
A
#
# COMPACT_ATOMS: atom_id res chain seq x y z
N MET A 1 -6.72 -19.72 33.05
CA MET A 1 -5.87 -18.70 32.39
C MET A 1 -6.80 -17.57 31.97
N SER A 2 -6.49 -16.32 32.31
CA SER A 2 -7.31 -15.16 31.91
C SER A 2 -7.34 -15.04 30.40
N SER A 3 -8.48 -14.62 29.82
CA SER A 3 -8.52 -14.29 28.38
C SER A 3 -7.51 -13.18 28.08
N PRO A 4 -6.81 -13.24 26.93
CA PRO A 4 -5.82 -12.23 26.57
C PRO A 4 -6.49 -10.85 26.45
N THR A 5 -5.80 -9.83 26.92
CA THR A 5 -6.17 -8.43 26.76
C THR A 5 -6.04 -8.01 25.29
N LEU A 6 -6.73 -6.93 24.91
CA LEU A 6 -6.63 -6.39 23.55
C LEU A 6 -5.20 -5.97 23.18
N ALA A 7 -4.43 -5.48 24.16
CA ALA A 7 -3.04 -5.09 23.97
C ALA A 7 -2.13 -6.30 23.70
N GLU A 8 -2.36 -7.43 24.37
CA GLU A 8 -1.63 -8.67 24.12
C GLU A 8 -1.95 -9.24 22.73
N LEU A 9 -3.22 -9.20 22.32
CA LEU A 9 -3.64 -9.61 20.98
C LEU A 9 -3.02 -8.72 19.89
N GLU A 10 -3.01 -7.40 20.10
CA GLU A 10 -2.37 -6.46 19.18
C GLU A 10 -0.86 -6.70 19.09
N HIS A 11 -0.19 -6.93 20.23
CA HIS A 11 1.23 -7.24 20.26
C HIS A 11 1.55 -8.52 19.48
N ASP A 12 0.82 -9.62 19.72
CA ASP A 12 0.98 -10.91 19.04
C ASP A 12 0.82 -10.76 17.51
N PHE A 13 -0.26 -10.08 17.08
CA PHE A 13 -0.49 -9.82 15.66
C PHE A 13 0.61 -8.97 15.03
N MET A 14 1.04 -7.92 15.73
CA MET A 14 2.09 -7.02 15.25
C MET A 14 3.46 -7.68 15.17
N GLN A 15 3.77 -8.62 16.06
CA GLN A 15 4.98 -9.44 15.95
C GLN A 15 4.92 -10.33 14.69
N ALA A 16 3.81 -11.03 14.45
CA ALA A 16 3.63 -11.87 13.25
C ALA A 16 3.77 -11.06 11.95
N VAL A 17 3.13 -9.89 11.88
CA VAL A 17 3.28 -8.94 10.76
C VAL A 17 4.74 -8.52 10.60
N THR A 18 5.39 -8.11 11.69
CA THR A 18 6.74 -7.54 11.64
C THR A 18 7.75 -8.57 11.19
N LEU A 19 7.74 -9.78 11.76
CA LEU A 19 8.66 -10.85 11.35
C LEU A 19 8.49 -11.22 9.87
N ASN A 20 7.25 -11.42 9.41
CA ASN A 20 7.00 -11.76 8.01
C ASN A 20 7.38 -10.62 7.05
N GLY A 21 7.19 -9.36 7.45
CA GLY A 21 7.59 -8.21 6.64
C GLY A 21 9.10 -7.96 6.67
N LEU A 22 9.80 -8.36 7.73
CA LEU A 22 11.24 -8.23 7.87
C LEU A 22 11.99 -9.34 7.13
N SER A 23 11.42 -10.54 7.00
CA SER A 23 12.05 -11.69 6.34
C SER A 23 12.64 -11.35 4.95
N PRO A 24 11.89 -10.80 3.97
CA PRO A 24 12.45 -10.51 2.65
C PRO A 24 13.44 -9.32 2.63
N LEU A 25 13.52 -8.55 3.72
CA LEU A 25 14.43 -7.41 3.87
C LEU A 25 15.71 -7.76 4.64
N ALA A 26 15.76 -8.95 5.25
CA ALA A 26 16.90 -9.45 6.01
C ALA A 26 18.16 -9.47 5.12
N GLY A 27 19.28 -9.02 5.68
CA GLY A 27 20.53 -8.91 4.91
C GLY A 27 20.52 -7.85 3.80
N GLU A 28 19.39 -7.17 3.52
CA GLU A 28 19.22 -6.28 2.37
C GLU A 28 18.99 -4.82 2.79
N ARG A 29 18.21 -4.60 3.86
CA ARG A 29 17.84 -3.28 4.39
C ARG A 29 17.99 -3.20 5.90
N THR A 30 17.91 -1.98 6.44
CA THR A 30 17.78 -1.77 7.89
C THR A 30 16.37 -2.13 8.34
N ILE A 31 16.20 -2.48 9.62
CA ILE A 31 14.89 -2.74 10.24
C ILE A 31 13.89 -1.59 9.98
N GLN A 32 14.39 -0.35 10.02
CA GLN A 32 13.59 0.87 9.78
C GLN A 32 12.94 0.94 8.39
N ALA A 33 13.40 0.16 7.41
CA ALA A 33 12.74 0.09 6.11
C ALA A 33 11.30 -0.39 6.23
N LEU A 34 11.05 -1.46 7.01
CA LEU A 34 9.70 -1.98 7.20
C LEU A 34 8.79 -0.98 7.92
N TYR A 35 9.29 -0.27 8.93
CA TYR A 35 8.53 0.82 9.58
C TYR A 35 8.01 1.86 8.58
N TYR A 36 8.88 2.31 7.66
CA TYR A 36 8.48 3.27 6.63
C TYR A 36 7.50 2.67 5.61
N ILE A 37 7.63 1.39 5.29
CA ILE A 37 6.70 0.66 4.41
C ILE A 37 5.32 0.57 5.07
N LEU A 38 5.23 0.08 6.31
CA LEU A 38 3.99 -0.05 7.08
C LEU A 38 3.25 1.28 7.20
N ARG A 39 3.99 2.38 7.40
CA ARG A 39 3.40 3.73 7.45
C ARG A 39 3.00 4.29 6.09
N GLY A 40 3.50 3.73 4.99
CA GLY A 40 3.26 4.23 3.64
C GLY A 40 4.05 5.49 3.30
N ARG A 41 5.31 5.58 3.75
CA ARG A 41 6.18 6.73 3.44
C ARG A 41 6.38 6.81 1.92
N LYS A 42 6.00 7.94 1.32
CA LYS A 42 6.03 8.16 -0.14
C LYS A 42 7.41 8.54 -0.68
N THR A 43 8.50 7.92 -0.19
CA THR A 43 9.83 8.13 -0.79
C THR A 43 10.08 7.09 -1.89
N ASN A 44 10.88 7.45 -2.89
CA ASN A 44 11.19 6.55 -4.00
C ASN A 44 11.91 5.29 -3.53
N GLN A 45 12.76 5.40 -2.50
CA GLN A 45 13.38 4.23 -1.87
C GLN A 45 12.33 3.27 -1.26
N THR A 46 11.36 3.79 -0.50
CA THR A 46 10.32 2.95 0.11
C THR A 46 9.47 2.27 -0.96
N LEU A 47 9.09 2.97 -2.02
CA LEU A 47 8.32 2.39 -3.12
C LEU A 47 9.11 1.36 -3.93
N GLN A 48 10.41 1.59 -4.15
CA GLN A 48 11.31 0.59 -4.74
C GLN A 48 11.43 -0.63 -3.86
N ASP A 49 11.63 -0.47 -2.55
CA ASP A 49 11.72 -1.61 -1.63
C ASP A 49 10.40 -2.41 -1.60
N VAL A 50 9.25 -1.73 -1.63
CA VAL A 50 7.94 -2.40 -1.76
C VAL A 50 7.89 -3.29 -3.00
N HIS A 51 8.36 -2.78 -4.15
CA HIS A 51 8.38 -3.53 -5.39
C HIS A 51 9.40 -4.68 -5.37
N LEU A 52 10.65 -4.38 -5.02
CA LEU A 52 11.78 -5.31 -5.11
C LEU A 52 11.64 -6.51 -4.17
N PHE A 53 10.98 -6.33 -3.03
CA PHE A 53 10.80 -7.33 -2.00
C PHE A 53 9.35 -7.83 -1.89
N ALA A 54 8.50 -7.52 -2.87
CA ALA A 54 7.09 -7.93 -2.92
C ALA A 54 6.27 -7.57 -1.65
N LEU A 55 6.56 -6.41 -1.06
CA LEU A 55 5.94 -5.93 0.18
C LEU A 55 4.70 -5.05 -0.04
N TYR A 56 4.02 -5.17 -1.19
CA TYR A 56 2.79 -4.44 -1.49
C TYR A 56 1.70 -4.61 -0.41
N PRO A 57 1.44 -5.80 0.15
CA PRO A 57 0.45 -5.97 1.21
C PRO A 57 0.77 -5.16 2.49
N TYR A 58 2.06 -4.99 2.77
CA TYR A 58 2.56 -4.24 3.93
C TYR A 58 2.51 -2.73 3.72
N TYR A 59 2.54 -2.27 2.47
CA TYR A 59 2.59 -0.85 2.18
C TYR A 59 1.36 -0.11 2.72
N ARG A 60 1.62 0.93 3.53
CA ARG A 60 0.60 1.73 4.21
C ARG A 60 -0.33 0.86 5.09
N MET A 61 0.09 -0.33 5.51
CA MET A 61 -0.75 -1.22 6.32
C MET A 61 -1.18 -0.58 7.63
N ILE A 62 -0.31 0.20 8.27
CA ILE A 62 -0.55 0.85 9.56
C ILE A 62 -0.02 2.30 9.49
N PRO A 63 -0.76 3.23 8.86
CA PRO A 63 -0.28 4.60 8.59
C PRO A 63 0.07 5.39 9.86
N ARG A 64 -0.64 5.06 10.96
CA ARG A 64 -0.55 5.72 12.26
C ARG A 64 0.37 4.99 13.26
N LEU A 65 1.18 4.03 12.80
CA LEU A 65 2.15 3.34 13.65
C LEU A 65 3.10 4.36 14.28
N LEU A 66 3.11 4.42 15.62
CA LEU A 66 3.99 5.30 16.37
C LEU A 66 5.41 4.73 16.41
N LYS A 67 6.38 5.63 16.53
CA LYS A 67 7.80 5.24 16.62
C LYS A 67 8.06 4.41 17.88
N GLU A 68 7.48 4.80 19.00
CA GLU A 68 7.63 4.11 20.29
C GLU A 68 7.07 2.69 20.25
N ASP A 69 5.92 2.49 19.60
CA ASP A 69 5.32 1.15 19.46
C ASP A 69 6.17 0.27 18.54
N TRP A 70 6.71 0.84 17.46
CA TRP A 70 7.66 0.15 16.59
C TRP A 70 8.92 -0.28 17.33
N GLU A 71 9.52 0.62 18.13
CA GLU A 71 10.70 0.32 18.95
C GLU A 71 10.41 -0.80 19.95
N LYS A 72 9.27 -0.76 20.65
CA LYS A 72 8.85 -1.85 21.56
C LYS A 72 8.71 -3.19 20.85
N ILE A 73 8.13 -3.23 19.65
CA ILE A 73 8.00 -4.46 18.86
C ILE A 73 9.39 -5.00 18.51
N VAL A 74 10.27 -4.15 17.98
CA VAL A 74 11.63 -4.56 17.56
C VAL A 74 12.45 -5.04 18.76
N ASP A 75 12.40 -4.33 19.88
CA ASP A 75 13.10 -4.72 21.11
C ASP A 75 12.64 -6.07 21.62
N ALA A 76 11.32 -6.33 21.60
CA ALA A 76 10.77 -7.63 21.98
C ALA A 76 11.28 -8.76 21.06
N LEU A 77 11.32 -8.55 19.74
CA LEU A 77 11.84 -9.53 18.78
C LEU A 77 13.35 -9.82 19.00
N MET A 78 14.13 -8.80 19.36
CA MET A 78 15.55 -8.96 19.69
C MET A 78 15.75 -9.71 21.01
N GLN A 79 15.00 -9.35 22.06
CA GLN A 79 15.08 -10.00 23.37
C GLN A 79 14.66 -11.48 23.32
N GLN A 80 13.68 -11.80 22.48
CA GLN A 80 13.25 -13.17 22.21
C GLN A 80 14.23 -13.94 21.30
N GLY A 81 15.29 -13.30 20.79
CA GLY A 81 16.27 -13.92 19.91
C GLY A 81 15.73 -14.28 18.52
N LEU A 82 14.64 -13.65 18.08
CA LEU A 82 14.01 -13.93 16.77
C LEU A 82 14.71 -13.19 15.63
N ILE A 83 15.33 -12.05 15.94
CA ILE A 83 16.18 -11.29 15.01
C ILE A 83 17.49 -10.92 15.68
N ARG A 84 18.58 -10.85 14.90
CA ARG A 84 19.87 -10.34 15.37
C ARG A 84 20.45 -9.31 14.41
N LEU A 85 21.06 -8.26 14.96
CA LEU A 85 21.73 -7.24 14.16
C LEU A 85 23.03 -7.78 13.60
N VAL A 86 23.30 -7.45 12.34
CA VAL A 86 24.51 -7.87 11.63
C VAL A 86 25.18 -6.64 11.04
N SER A 87 26.43 -6.43 11.42
CA SER A 87 27.29 -5.44 10.78
C SER A 87 27.99 -6.11 9.61
N PRO A 88 27.71 -5.74 8.35
CA PRO A 88 28.42 -6.30 7.22
C PRO A 88 29.91 -5.92 7.27
N PRO A 89 30.83 -6.80 6.87
CA PRO A 89 32.24 -6.46 6.77
C PRO A 89 32.45 -5.37 5.70
N GLY A 90 33.28 -4.38 6.02
CA GLY A 90 33.68 -3.25 5.15
C GLY A 90 33.18 -1.88 5.62
N GLU A 91 34.03 -0.86 5.49
CA GLU A 91 33.76 0.51 5.93
C GLU A 91 32.56 1.17 5.21
N GLY A 92 31.73 1.89 5.98
CA GLY A 92 30.63 2.70 5.45
C GLY A 92 29.38 1.91 5.01
N ARG A 93 29.28 0.62 5.32
CA ARG A 93 28.04 -0.15 5.10
C ARG A 93 27.10 0.02 6.30
N LYS A 94 25.84 0.34 6.04
CA LYS A 94 24.82 0.43 7.10
C LYS A 94 24.59 -0.96 7.73
N PRO A 95 24.36 -1.04 9.05
CA PRO A 95 24.02 -2.29 9.70
C PRO A 95 22.73 -2.87 9.12
N SER A 96 22.66 -4.20 9.07
CA SER A 96 21.50 -4.98 8.66
C SER A 96 21.07 -5.84 9.83
N TYR A 97 20.19 -6.80 9.56
CA TYR A 97 19.80 -7.85 10.49
C TYR A 97 19.61 -9.15 9.73
N GLU A 98 19.48 -10.23 10.48
CA GLU A 98 19.03 -11.53 10.00
C GLU A 98 17.97 -12.09 10.94
N LEU A 99 17.09 -12.94 10.39
CA LEU A 99 16.16 -13.73 11.19
C LEU A 99 16.91 -14.97 11.67
N THR A 100 16.69 -15.35 12.93
CA THR A 100 17.19 -16.63 13.44
C THR A 100 16.27 -17.77 12.99
N GLU A 101 16.69 -19.02 13.15
CA GLU A 101 15.83 -20.19 12.89
C GLU A 101 14.53 -20.14 13.71
N ALA A 102 14.61 -19.67 14.96
CA ALA A 102 13.45 -19.42 15.80
C ALA A 102 12.56 -18.29 15.22
N GLY A 103 13.17 -17.22 14.69
CA GLY A 103 12.48 -16.14 14.00
C GLY A 103 11.72 -16.60 12.77
N GLU A 104 12.32 -17.41 11.91
CA GLU A 104 11.66 -17.97 10.72
C GLU A 104 10.52 -18.91 11.09
N THR A 105 10.71 -19.78 12.10
CA THR A 105 9.66 -20.67 12.60
C THR A 105 8.48 -19.88 13.17
N CYS A 106 8.75 -18.83 13.96
CA CYS A 106 7.73 -17.94 14.51
C CYS A 106 7.02 -17.15 13.40
N ALA A 107 7.74 -16.69 12.38
CA ALA A 107 7.16 -16.03 11.22
C ALA A 107 6.18 -16.95 10.48
N ALA A 108 6.57 -18.22 10.22
CA ALA A 108 5.72 -19.21 9.58
C ALA A 108 4.44 -19.49 10.41
N ALA A 109 4.59 -19.73 11.72
CA ALA A 109 3.47 -19.96 12.61
C ALA A 109 2.50 -18.76 12.68
N GLY A 110 3.04 -17.54 12.75
CA GLY A 110 2.24 -16.31 12.73
C GLY A 110 1.51 -16.09 11.40
N ARG A 111 2.16 -16.42 10.26
CA ARG A 111 1.55 -16.34 8.93
C ARG A 111 0.34 -17.26 8.81
N GLU A 112 0.45 -18.48 9.31
CA GLU A 112 -0.63 -19.47 9.31
C GLU A 112 -1.76 -19.08 10.28
N ARG A 113 -1.42 -18.79 11.54
CA ARG A 113 -2.36 -18.39 12.59
C ARG A 113 -3.26 -17.23 12.18
N TYR A 114 -2.68 -16.20 11.55
CA TYR A 114 -3.41 -15.02 11.11
C TYR A 114 -3.82 -15.08 9.63
N GLN A 115 -3.58 -16.20 8.94
CA GLN A 115 -3.92 -16.41 7.53
C GLN A 115 -3.44 -15.26 6.63
N LEU A 116 -2.24 -14.73 6.88
CA LEU A 116 -1.75 -13.52 6.18
C LEU A 116 -1.75 -13.70 4.66
N GLY A 117 -1.45 -14.91 4.16
CA GLY A 117 -1.51 -15.21 2.72
C GLY A 117 -2.89 -14.98 2.10
N PHE A 118 -3.97 -15.34 2.82
CA PHE A 118 -5.34 -15.10 2.37
C PHE A 118 -5.66 -13.61 2.31
N TRP A 119 -5.36 -12.87 3.40
CA TRP A 119 -5.65 -11.44 3.49
C TRP A 119 -4.79 -10.57 2.55
N PHE A 120 -3.60 -11.06 2.19
CA PHE A 120 -2.66 -10.35 1.33
C PHE A 120 -2.92 -10.54 -0.16
N GLN A 121 -3.75 -11.51 -0.55
CA GLN A 121 -4.02 -11.85 -1.95
C GLN A 121 -4.39 -10.66 -2.85
N PRO A 122 -5.32 -9.75 -2.48
CA PRO A 122 -5.65 -8.62 -3.35
C PRO A 122 -4.48 -7.64 -3.51
N PHE A 123 -3.50 -7.63 -2.60
CA PHE A 123 -2.40 -6.66 -2.62
C PHE A 123 -1.17 -7.15 -3.40
N ALA A 124 -1.26 -8.20 -4.21
CA ALA A 124 -0.09 -8.82 -4.85
C ALA A 124 0.56 -7.98 -5.99
N GLY A 125 0.02 -6.81 -6.34
CA GLY A 125 0.49 -6.02 -7.50
C GLY A 125 0.58 -4.51 -7.28
N THR A 126 1.26 -3.84 -8.22
CA THR A 126 1.45 -2.37 -8.27
C THR A 126 0.15 -1.58 -8.32
N GLU A 127 -0.90 -2.17 -8.90
CA GLU A 127 -2.17 -1.50 -9.21
C GLU A 127 -3.09 -1.40 -7.98
N VAL A 128 -2.91 -2.26 -6.98
CA VAL A 128 -3.81 -2.32 -5.79
C VAL A 128 -3.33 -1.40 -4.66
N ALA A 129 -2.18 -0.76 -4.80
CA ALA A 129 -1.71 0.32 -3.91
C ALA A 129 -2.46 1.65 -4.14
N GLU A 130 -3.62 1.61 -4.78
CA GLU A 130 -4.55 2.72 -4.88
C GLU A 130 -5.06 3.17 -3.51
N PRO A 131 -5.47 4.44 -3.37
CA PRO A 131 -5.96 4.93 -2.11
C PRO A 131 -7.35 4.35 -1.83
N LEU A 132 -7.40 3.12 -1.29
CA LEU A 132 -8.56 2.52 -0.61
C LEU A 132 -9.24 3.52 0.34
N ASP A 133 -8.44 4.40 0.92
CA ASP A 133 -8.86 5.51 1.77
C ASP A 133 -9.74 6.54 1.05
N LEU A 134 -9.49 6.87 -0.22
CA LEU A 134 -10.39 7.75 -0.98
C LEU A 134 -11.68 7.02 -1.36
N PHE A 135 -11.56 5.79 -1.86
CA PHE A 135 -12.71 4.93 -2.17
C PHE A 135 -13.65 4.83 -0.95
N TRP A 136 -13.10 4.48 0.23
CA TRP A 136 -13.85 4.42 1.47
C TRP A 136 -14.47 5.77 1.84
N ARG A 137 -13.72 6.87 1.77
CA ARG A 137 -14.27 8.20 2.12
C ARG A 137 -15.46 8.58 1.23
N ARG A 138 -15.40 8.30 -0.07
CA ARG A 138 -16.53 8.53 -0.98
C ARG A 138 -17.71 7.63 -0.62
N LEU A 139 -17.45 6.33 -0.48
CA LEU A 139 -18.47 5.34 -0.19
C LEU A 139 -19.18 5.62 1.15
N HIS A 140 -18.40 5.87 2.20
CA HIS A 140 -18.90 6.14 3.55
C HIS A 140 -19.79 7.38 3.60
N LEU A 141 -19.36 8.49 2.99
CA LEU A 141 -20.16 9.71 2.94
C LEU A 141 -21.39 9.55 2.06
N LEU A 142 -21.28 8.83 0.94
CA LEU A 142 -22.41 8.59 0.04
C LEU A 142 -23.50 7.76 0.72
N VAL A 143 -23.12 6.68 1.40
CA VAL A 143 -24.05 5.84 2.20
C VAL A 143 -24.73 6.67 3.28
N GLN A 144 -23.96 7.47 4.04
CA GLN A 144 -24.53 8.37 5.04
C GLN A 144 -25.54 9.33 4.41
N THR A 145 -25.17 9.99 3.32
CA THR A 145 -26.01 10.99 2.66
C THR A 145 -27.30 10.37 2.11
N VAL A 146 -27.22 9.20 1.47
CA VAL A 146 -28.40 8.51 0.95
C VAL A 146 -29.31 8.02 2.08
N SER A 147 -28.74 7.51 3.18
CA SER A 147 -29.53 7.14 4.37
C SER A 147 -30.29 8.34 4.95
N HIS A 148 -29.66 9.52 5.00
CA HIS A 148 -30.29 10.77 5.46
C HIS A 148 -31.36 11.29 4.49
N LEU A 149 -31.15 11.15 3.18
CA LEU A 149 -32.16 11.45 2.17
C LEU A 149 -33.42 10.59 2.32
N LEU A 150 -33.25 9.28 2.50
CA LEU A 150 -34.34 8.34 2.75
C LEU A 150 -35.11 8.66 4.05
N ALA A 151 -34.41 9.18 5.06
CA ALA A 151 -35.01 9.61 6.33
C ALA A 151 -35.65 11.02 6.26
N ASN A 152 -35.53 11.72 5.11
CA ASN A 152 -35.94 13.12 4.94
C ASN A 152 -35.29 14.09 5.94
N ASP A 153 -34.07 13.80 6.40
CA ASP A 153 -33.30 14.64 7.32
C ASP A 153 -31.93 14.98 6.75
N LEU A 154 -31.78 16.20 6.25
CA LEU A 154 -30.52 16.72 5.70
C LEU A 154 -29.67 17.48 6.72
N SER A 155 -30.11 17.57 7.98
CA SER A 155 -29.45 18.33 9.04
C SER A 155 -28.34 17.54 9.75
N PHE A 156 -27.52 16.82 8.98
CA PHE A 156 -26.50 15.92 9.52
C PHE A 156 -25.09 16.49 9.41
N GLN A 157 -24.21 16.02 10.29
CA GLN A 157 -22.78 16.29 10.20
C GLN A 157 -22.10 15.22 9.32
N PRO A 158 -21.43 15.61 8.23
CA PRO A 158 -20.71 14.66 7.39
C PRO A 158 -19.65 13.89 8.17
N VAL A 159 -19.66 12.56 8.07
CA VAL A 159 -18.66 11.68 8.69
C VAL A 159 -17.26 11.86 8.06
N VAL A 160 -17.22 12.39 6.83
CA VAL A 160 -15.98 12.75 6.11
C VAL A 160 -15.87 14.27 6.00
N GLN A 161 -14.78 14.82 6.55
CA GLN A 161 -14.50 16.26 6.55
C GLN A 161 -13.80 16.79 5.28
N ASP A 162 -13.36 15.88 4.41
CA ASP A 162 -12.68 16.22 3.16
C ASP A 162 -13.64 16.95 2.21
N LYS A 163 -13.35 18.23 1.94
CA LYS A 163 -14.20 19.10 1.10
C LYS A 163 -14.32 18.62 -0.34
N GLN A 164 -13.27 18.02 -0.91
CA GLN A 164 -13.31 17.50 -2.28
C GLN A 164 -14.23 16.28 -2.35
N VAL A 165 -14.16 15.39 -1.35
CA VAL A 165 -15.08 14.25 -1.24
C VAL A 165 -16.52 14.71 -1.05
N GLN A 166 -16.76 15.70 -0.18
CA GLN A 166 -18.09 16.26 0.02
C GLN A 166 -18.66 16.88 -1.26
N GLN A 167 -17.85 17.65 -2.00
CA GLN A 167 -18.26 18.23 -3.27
C GLN A 167 -18.55 17.13 -4.30
N TRP A 168 -17.73 16.09 -4.35
CA TRP A 168 -17.94 14.94 -5.24
C TRP A 168 -19.29 14.25 -4.97
N VAL A 169 -19.62 13.96 -3.70
CA VAL A 169 -20.91 13.34 -3.32
C VAL A 169 -22.08 14.26 -3.68
N LYS A 170 -21.99 15.56 -3.38
CA LYS A 170 -23.03 16.54 -3.72
C LYS A 170 -23.28 16.61 -5.23
N GLN A 171 -22.24 16.49 -6.05
CA GLN A 171 -22.38 16.48 -7.51
C GLN A 171 -23.14 15.24 -8.01
N ARG A 172 -22.98 14.08 -7.37
CA ARG A 172 -23.67 12.82 -7.75
C ARG A 172 -25.13 12.77 -7.31
N LEU A 173 -25.47 13.49 -6.23
CA LEU A 173 -26.83 13.55 -5.68
C LEU A 173 -27.56 14.87 -6.04
N GLY A 174 -26.96 15.68 -6.92
CA GLY A 174 -27.43 17.01 -7.25
C GLY A 174 -28.70 17.04 -8.09
N ARG A 175 -28.87 16.09 -9.02
CA ARG A 175 -30.05 16.01 -9.90
C ARG A 175 -31.12 15.09 -9.28
N PRO A 176 -32.42 15.43 -9.36
CA PRO A 176 -33.50 14.61 -8.80
C PRO A 176 -33.48 13.15 -9.28
N GLU A 177 -33.37 12.93 -10.59
CA GLU A 177 -33.33 11.57 -11.18
C GLU A 177 -32.14 10.74 -10.69
N GLN A 178 -30.96 11.36 -10.53
CA GLN A 178 -29.78 10.65 -9.99
C GLN A 178 -29.98 10.29 -8.52
N ARG A 179 -30.55 11.23 -7.76
CA ARG A 179 -30.83 11.03 -6.34
C ARG A 179 -31.84 9.90 -6.12
N GLU A 180 -32.88 9.82 -6.93
CA GLU A 180 -33.86 8.72 -6.90
C GLU A 180 -33.17 7.37 -7.16
N ARG A 181 -32.36 7.27 -8.23
CA ARG A 181 -31.59 6.05 -8.52
C ARG A 181 -30.68 5.60 -7.36
N TRP A 182 -29.97 6.54 -6.72
CA TRP A 182 -29.14 6.22 -5.56
C TRP A 182 -29.95 5.77 -4.35
N GLN A 183 -31.13 6.35 -4.11
CA GLN A 183 -32.01 5.96 -3.02
C GLN A 183 -32.60 4.56 -3.23
N GLU A 184 -32.99 4.23 -4.47
CA GLU A 184 -33.63 2.96 -4.80
C GLU A 184 -32.65 1.79 -4.89
N HIS A 185 -31.45 1.99 -5.47
CA HIS A 185 -30.59 0.86 -5.87
C HIS A 185 -29.26 0.75 -5.13
N LEU A 186 -28.88 1.73 -4.30
CA LEU A 186 -27.61 1.66 -3.57
C LEU A 186 -27.50 0.43 -2.67
N ALA A 187 -28.57 0.10 -1.93
CA ALA A 187 -28.58 -1.04 -1.02
C ALA A 187 -28.35 -2.37 -1.77
N ASP A 188 -29.01 -2.55 -2.92
CA ASP A 188 -28.89 -3.77 -3.74
C ASP A 188 -27.50 -3.92 -4.36
N GLU A 189 -26.88 -2.82 -4.79
CA GLU A 189 -25.49 -2.88 -5.26
C GLU A 189 -24.51 -3.15 -4.12
N LEU A 190 -24.71 -2.57 -2.93
CA LEU A 190 -23.86 -2.85 -1.77
C LEU A 190 -23.97 -4.30 -1.33
N TYR A 191 -25.19 -4.85 -1.28
CA TYR A 191 -25.40 -6.25 -0.95
C TYR A 191 -24.64 -7.16 -1.91
N ARG A 192 -24.84 -6.99 -3.23
CA ARG A 192 -24.16 -7.80 -4.26
C ARG A 192 -22.64 -7.63 -4.25
N LEU A 193 -22.14 -6.46 -3.86
CA LEU A 193 -20.70 -6.18 -3.78
C LEU A 193 -20.06 -6.87 -2.57
N LEU A 194 -20.77 -6.94 -1.44
CA LEU A 194 -20.25 -7.47 -0.18
C LEU A 194 -20.55 -8.96 0.01
N GLU A 195 -21.63 -9.50 -0.57
CA GLU A 195 -22.05 -10.90 -0.46
C GLU A 195 -20.93 -11.92 -0.74
N PRO A 196 -20.04 -11.74 -1.73
CA PRO A 196 -18.96 -12.70 -1.99
C PRO A 196 -17.81 -12.66 -0.97
N LEU A 197 -17.76 -11.66 -0.08
CA LEU A 197 -16.69 -11.52 0.91
C LEU A 197 -16.90 -12.46 2.11
N PRO A 198 -15.86 -12.80 2.89
CA PRO A 198 -16.04 -13.54 4.14
C PRO A 198 -17.01 -12.82 5.09
N ALA A 199 -17.87 -13.56 5.81
CA ALA A 199 -18.86 -12.97 6.72
C ALA A 199 -18.24 -12.01 7.74
N SER A 200 -17.08 -12.36 8.30
CA SER A 200 -16.33 -11.49 9.21
C SER A 200 -15.94 -10.15 8.59
N VAL A 201 -15.64 -10.12 7.28
CA VAL A 201 -15.31 -8.90 6.54
C VAL A 201 -16.58 -8.10 6.22
N GLN A 202 -17.66 -8.78 5.81
CA GLN A 202 -18.96 -8.15 5.55
C GLN A 202 -19.42 -7.35 6.77
N GLU A 203 -19.42 -8.00 7.93
CA GLU A 203 -19.80 -7.37 9.20
C GLU A 203 -18.89 -6.18 9.56
N VAL A 204 -17.56 -6.28 9.38
CA VAL A 204 -16.64 -5.15 9.61
C VAL A 204 -16.99 -3.98 8.70
N VAL A 205 -17.16 -4.22 7.39
CA VAL A 205 -17.45 -3.14 6.45
C VAL A 205 -18.81 -2.50 6.73
N VAL A 206 -19.85 -3.31 6.96
CA VAL A 206 -21.21 -2.82 7.21
C VAL A 206 -21.29 -2.03 8.52
N ALA A 207 -20.71 -2.55 9.60
CA ALA A 207 -20.74 -1.89 10.90
C ALA A 207 -20.01 -0.53 10.91
N ARG A 208 -19.10 -0.29 9.96
CA ARG A 208 -18.41 0.99 9.80
C ARG A 208 -19.30 2.08 9.18
N PHE A 209 -20.40 1.72 8.50
CA PHE A 209 -21.28 2.70 7.88
C PHE A 209 -22.07 3.50 8.91
N SER A 210 -22.21 4.79 8.63
CA SER A 210 -23.05 5.72 9.39
C SER A 210 -24.24 6.12 8.53
N GLY A 211 -25.38 6.34 9.16
CA GLY A 211 -26.63 6.74 8.49
C GLY A 211 -27.53 7.50 9.44
N ALA A 212 -28.77 7.77 9.02
CA ALA A 212 -29.70 8.59 9.78
C ALA A 212 -30.02 8.04 11.19
N ALA A 213 -30.13 6.72 11.31
CA ALA A 213 -30.50 6.06 12.55
C ALA A 213 -29.31 5.57 13.39
N GLN A 214 -28.08 5.61 12.86
CA GLN A 214 -26.92 5.00 13.53
C GLN A 214 -25.60 5.67 13.19
N SER A 215 -24.72 5.71 14.19
CA SER A 215 -23.30 6.03 14.01
C SER A 215 -22.52 4.75 13.72
N GLY A 216 -21.65 4.79 12.71
CA GLY A 216 -20.79 3.66 12.38
C GLY A 216 -19.74 3.41 13.46
N GLN A 217 -19.46 2.15 13.75
CA GLN A 217 -18.47 1.75 14.74
C GLN A 217 -17.05 2.10 14.27
N THR A 218 -16.16 2.42 15.19
CA THR A 218 -14.71 2.55 14.93
C THR A 218 -14.04 1.19 14.84
N LEU A 219 -12.88 1.10 14.18
CA LEU A 219 -12.10 -0.15 14.16
C LEU A 219 -11.72 -0.63 15.57
N THR A 220 -11.50 0.31 16.50
CA THR A 220 -11.23 -0.02 17.91
C THR A 220 -12.45 -0.59 18.63
N GLN A 221 -13.65 -0.06 18.38
CA GLN A 221 -14.89 -0.64 18.92
C GLN A 221 -15.12 -2.05 18.37
N LEU A 222 -14.94 -2.24 17.06
CA LEU A 222 -15.06 -3.56 16.43
C LEU A 222 -14.06 -4.58 16.99
N ALA A 223 -12.82 -4.15 17.22
CA ALA A 223 -11.77 -4.97 17.83
C ALA A 223 -12.11 -5.38 19.26
N LEU A 224 -12.72 -4.48 20.05
CA LEU A 224 -13.21 -4.78 21.40
C LEU A 224 -14.36 -5.79 21.36
N ASP A 225 -15.36 -5.57 20.49
CA ASP A 225 -16.55 -6.42 20.38
C ASP A 225 -16.18 -7.85 19.96
N ARG A 226 -15.21 -7.97 19.03
CA ARG A 226 -14.74 -9.26 18.49
C ARG A 226 -13.65 -9.92 19.32
N ARG A 227 -13.04 -9.19 20.26
CA ARG A 227 -11.84 -9.60 20.98
C ARG A 227 -10.72 -10.02 20.02
N GLU A 228 -10.49 -9.20 19.01
CA GLU A 228 -9.44 -9.37 18.00
C GLU A 228 -8.49 -8.16 18.01
N ALA A 229 -7.25 -8.35 17.55
CA ALA A 229 -6.29 -7.25 17.44
C ALA A 229 -6.83 -6.10 16.54
N PRO A 230 -6.78 -4.84 16.97
CA PRO A 230 -7.17 -3.69 16.14
C PRO A 230 -6.53 -3.68 14.75
N SER A 231 -5.25 -3.99 14.63
CA SER A 231 -4.56 -4.04 13.34
C SER A 231 -4.99 -5.23 12.49
N TYR A 232 -5.51 -6.31 13.09
CA TYR A 232 -6.10 -7.44 12.38
C TYR A 232 -7.49 -7.10 11.81
N ILE A 233 -8.34 -6.41 12.58
CA ILE A 233 -9.59 -5.83 12.05
C ILE A 233 -9.31 -4.85 10.91
N GLN A 234 -8.27 -4.03 11.04
CA GLN A 234 -7.84 -3.13 9.97
C GLN A 234 -7.41 -3.88 8.72
N LEU A 235 -6.72 -5.02 8.85
CA LEU A 235 -6.35 -5.88 7.72
C LEU A 235 -7.58 -6.46 7.01
N GLN A 236 -8.55 -7.00 7.75
CA GLN A 236 -9.81 -7.50 7.21
C GLN A 236 -10.61 -6.39 6.50
N PHE A 237 -10.67 -5.20 7.10
CA PHE A 237 -11.33 -4.05 6.49
C PHE A 237 -10.67 -3.64 5.18
N ARG A 238 -9.32 -3.54 5.16
CA ARG A 238 -8.55 -3.26 3.94
C ARG A 238 -8.80 -4.30 2.87
N TYR A 239 -8.81 -5.58 3.23
CA TYR A 239 -9.12 -6.67 2.31
C TYR A 239 -10.49 -6.48 1.67
N GLY A 240 -11.54 -6.20 2.47
CA GLY A 240 -12.88 -5.97 1.95
C GLY A 240 -12.94 -4.80 0.97
N LEU A 241 -12.28 -3.68 1.28
CA LEU A 241 -12.21 -2.53 0.38
C LEU A 241 -11.46 -2.84 -0.92
N ALA A 242 -10.34 -3.57 -0.85
CA ALA A 242 -9.56 -3.93 -2.03
C ALA A 242 -10.36 -4.85 -2.96
N ARG A 243 -11.00 -5.90 -2.41
CA ARG A 243 -11.84 -6.82 -3.17
C ARG A 243 -13.07 -6.13 -3.77
N ALA A 244 -13.69 -5.22 -3.02
CA ALA A 244 -14.78 -4.41 -3.54
C ALA A 244 -14.32 -3.55 -4.71
N LEU A 245 -13.17 -2.87 -4.58
CA LEU A 245 -12.62 -2.03 -5.65
C LEU A 245 -12.26 -2.85 -6.90
N ASP A 246 -11.66 -4.04 -6.73
CA ASP A 246 -11.38 -4.97 -7.81
C ASP A 246 -12.68 -5.35 -8.57
N ALA A 247 -13.72 -5.75 -7.84
CA ALA A 247 -15.02 -6.12 -8.42
C ALA A 247 -15.66 -4.96 -9.20
N LEU A 248 -15.60 -3.74 -8.67
CA LEU A 248 -16.13 -2.54 -9.35
C LEU A 248 -15.40 -2.23 -10.66
N ARG A 249 -14.12 -2.62 -10.79
CA ARG A 249 -13.31 -2.43 -11.99
C ARG A 249 -13.53 -3.52 -13.02
N SER A 250 -13.55 -4.77 -12.58
CA SER A 250 -13.70 -5.93 -13.47
C SER A 250 -15.13 -6.10 -13.97
N GLU A 251 -16.12 -5.72 -13.15
CA GLU A 251 -17.54 -5.95 -13.41
C GLU A 251 -18.35 -4.64 -13.34
N SER A 252 -17.81 -3.52 -13.84
CA SER A 252 -18.44 -2.19 -13.74
C SER A 252 -19.91 -2.15 -14.21
N GLY A 253 -20.28 -2.94 -15.22
CA GLY A 253 -21.67 -3.05 -15.70
C GLY A 253 -22.65 -3.68 -14.69
N ARG A 254 -22.16 -4.50 -13.74
CA ARG A 254 -22.96 -5.10 -12.66
C ARG A 254 -23.26 -4.10 -11.54
N PHE A 255 -22.42 -3.07 -11.42
CA PHE A 255 -22.44 -2.05 -10.37
C PHE A 255 -22.49 -0.63 -10.96
N PRO A 256 -23.52 -0.29 -11.76
CA PRO A 256 -23.57 0.97 -12.50
C PRO A 256 -23.50 2.22 -11.61
N LEU A 257 -23.93 2.14 -10.35
CA LEU A 257 -23.79 3.23 -9.39
C LEU A 257 -22.43 3.18 -8.69
N LEU A 258 -22.10 2.08 -8.01
CA LEU A 258 -20.89 1.98 -7.19
C LEU A 258 -19.60 2.05 -8.01
N ALA A 259 -19.62 1.66 -9.29
CA ALA A 259 -18.47 1.81 -10.18
C ALA A 259 -18.04 3.28 -10.34
N GLU A 260 -18.93 4.25 -10.12
CA GLU A 260 -18.57 5.67 -10.09
C GLU A 260 -17.58 6.01 -8.96
N LEU A 261 -17.61 5.25 -7.86
CA LEU A 261 -16.68 5.41 -6.73
C LEU A 261 -15.26 4.96 -7.11
N ALA A 262 -15.17 3.94 -7.96
CA ALA A 262 -13.94 3.37 -8.50
C ALA A 262 -13.38 4.18 -9.68
N GLY A 263 -14.19 5.07 -10.26
CA GLY A 263 -13.81 5.94 -11.36
C GLY A 263 -12.68 6.92 -10.97
N PRO A 264 -11.95 7.45 -11.96
CA PRO A 264 -10.90 8.41 -11.70
C PRO A 264 -11.51 9.57 -10.91
N SER A 265 -10.92 9.85 -9.76
CA SER A 265 -11.03 11.15 -9.13
C SER A 265 -10.91 12.19 -10.22
N GLY A 266 -11.95 13.02 -10.43
CA GLY A 266 -11.95 14.01 -11.49
C GLY A 266 -10.59 14.69 -11.56
N SER A 267 -9.93 14.59 -12.72
CA SER A 267 -8.54 15.04 -12.94
C SER A 267 -7.54 14.64 -11.84
N GLY A 268 -6.93 13.46 -11.98
CA GLY A 268 -5.56 13.23 -11.48
C GLY A 268 -5.45 12.63 -10.09
N GLU A 269 -5.78 11.36 -9.94
CA GLU A 269 -4.84 10.51 -9.20
C GLU A 269 -3.66 10.24 -10.12
N ARG A 270 -2.69 11.14 -9.98
CA ARG A 270 -1.42 11.04 -10.68
C ARG A 270 -0.79 9.70 -10.31
N ARG A 271 -0.54 8.85 -11.32
CA ARG A 271 0.28 7.64 -11.16
C ARG A 271 1.59 8.00 -10.48
N LEU A 272 2.08 9.21 -10.72
CA LEU A 272 3.33 9.73 -10.20
C LEU A 272 3.09 10.76 -9.09
N SER A 273 4.10 11.01 -8.28
CA SER A 273 4.14 12.23 -7.47
C SER A 273 4.02 13.47 -8.37
N ASP A 274 3.47 14.56 -7.84
CA ASP A 274 3.32 15.81 -8.60
C ASP A 274 4.63 16.28 -9.26
N SER A 275 5.74 16.06 -8.57
CA SER A 275 7.07 16.38 -9.05
C SER A 275 7.57 15.41 -10.12
N ALA A 276 7.30 14.10 -9.99
CA ALA A 276 7.65 13.14 -11.02
C ALA A 276 6.78 13.30 -12.28
N GLU A 277 5.51 13.70 -12.15
CA GLU A 277 4.64 14.05 -13.28
C GLU A 277 5.23 15.18 -14.13
N GLN A 278 5.74 16.24 -13.49
CA GLN A 278 6.42 17.34 -14.18
C GLN A 278 7.70 16.88 -14.88
N THR A 279 8.50 16.00 -14.24
CA THR A 279 9.66 15.38 -14.90
C THR A 279 9.22 14.60 -16.13
N TYR A 280 8.17 13.78 -16.01
CA TYR A 280 7.71 12.93 -17.08
C TYR A 280 7.19 13.72 -18.27
N ALA A 281 6.46 14.81 -18.02
CA ALA A 281 6.00 15.73 -19.06
C ALA A 281 7.17 16.33 -19.87
N LEU A 282 8.24 16.77 -19.21
CA LEU A 282 9.44 17.29 -19.88
C LEU A 282 10.22 16.17 -20.58
N LEU A 283 10.30 14.99 -19.98
CA LEU A 283 10.98 13.85 -20.58
C LEU A 283 10.32 13.44 -21.90
N ARG A 284 8.97 13.44 -21.96
CA ARG A 284 8.20 13.17 -23.18
C ARG A 284 8.38 14.22 -24.28
N GLN A 285 8.86 15.42 -23.91
CA GLN A 285 9.24 16.47 -24.87
C GLN A 285 10.69 16.30 -25.38
N GLY A 286 11.41 15.28 -24.92
CA GLY A 286 12.77 14.95 -25.38
C GLY A 286 13.90 15.53 -24.55
N PHE A 287 13.62 16.34 -23.51
CA PHE A 287 14.63 16.94 -22.65
C PHE A 287 15.47 15.88 -21.92
N SER A 288 16.77 16.14 -21.81
CA SER A 288 17.73 15.35 -21.02
C SER A 288 17.60 15.59 -19.52
N VAL A 289 18.23 14.72 -18.71
CA VAL A 289 18.26 14.84 -17.25
C VAL A 289 18.83 16.18 -16.79
N ALA A 290 19.91 16.66 -17.43
CA ALA A 290 20.55 17.92 -17.09
C ALA A 290 19.65 19.12 -17.42
N GLU A 291 18.99 19.11 -18.58
CA GLU A 291 18.06 20.18 -18.98
C GLU A 291 16.82 20.23 -18.08
N ILE A 292 16.27 19.06 -17.72
CA ILE A 292 15.15 18.98 -16.78
C ILE A 292 15.59 19.52 -15.40
N ALA A 293 16.76 19.10 -14.91
CA ALA A 293 17.31 19.57 -13.64
C ALA A 293 17.46 21.10 -13.63
N GLN A 294 18.01 21.68 -14.69
CA GLN A 294 18.18 23.12 -14.83
C GLN A 294 16.83 23.86 -14.92
N ARG A 295 15.93 23.42 -15.79
CA ARG A 295 14.61 24.05 -16.01
C ARG A 295 13.74 24.02 -14.76
N ARG A 296 13.79 22.90 -14.02
CA ARG A 296 13.04 22.72 -12.78
C ARG A 296 13.76 23.22 -11.53
N ARG A 297 15.03 23.63 -11.64
CA ARG A 297 15.90 24.05 -10.54
C ARG A 297 16.01 22.99 -9.42
N ILE A 298 16.18 21.73 -9.82
CA ILE A 298 16.40 20.59 -8.91
C ILE A 298 17.71 19.89 -9.25
N LYS A 299 18.21 19.04 -8.34
CA LYS A 299 19.45 18.29 -8.59
C LYS A 299 19.22 17.21 -9.65
N PRO A 300 20.22 16.89 -10.50
CA PRO A 300 20.14 15.75 -11.42
C PRO A 300 19.77 14.44 -10.70
N SER A 301 20.31 14.20 -9.50
CA SER A 301 19.96 13.04 -8.67
C SER A 301 18.46 12.98 -8.34
N THR A 302 17.80 14.13 -8.14
CA THR A 302 16.35 14.19 -7.90
C THR A 302 15.56 13.87 -9.17
N VAL A 303 16.07 14.25 -10.34
CA VAL A 303 15.49 13.82 -11.63
C VAL A 303 15.62 12.31 -11.80
N GLU A 304 16.78 11.73 -11.51
CA GLU A 304 16.99 10.28 -11.52
C GLU A 304 16.05 9.53 -10.58
N ASP A 305 15.83 10.07 -9.37
CA ASP A 305 14.85 9.53 -8.44
C ASP A 305 13.46 9.50 -9.07
N HIS A 306 13.03 10.59 -9.73
CA HIS A 306 11.75 10.62 -10.46
C HIS A 306 11.71 9.61 -11.61
N LEU A 307 12.80 9.44 -12.38
CA LEU A 307 12.86 8.44 -13.45
C LEU A 307 12.65 7.02 -12.92
N ALA A 308 13.20 6.70 -11.75
CA ALA A 308 12.96 5.40 -11.13
C ALA A 308 11.51 5.23 -10.65
N GLU A 309 10.85 6.29 -10.16
CA GLU A 309 9.41 6.27 -9.87
C GLU A 309 8.59 6.06 -11.16
N ILE A 310 8.95 6.74 -12.25
CA ILE A 310 8.30 6.58 -13.57
C ILE A 310 8.46 5.16 -14.09
N ALA A 311 9.65 4.57 -14.01
CA ALA A 311 9.86 3.17 -14.41
C ALA A 311 8.94 2.19 -13.67
N LEU A 312 8.72 2.42 -12.39
CA LEU A 312 7.91 1.56 -11.54
C LEU A 312 6.40 1.70 -11.82
N ARG A 313 5.94 2.92 -12.11
CA ARG A 313 4.50 3.25 -12.14
C ARG A 313 3.93 3.50 -13.53
N CYS A 314 4.79 3.65 -14.52
CA CYS A 314 4.44 3.82 -15.93
C CYS A 314 5.08 2.68 -16.72
N PRO A 315 4.50 1.46 -16.70
CA PRO A 315 5.00 0.33 -17.48
C PRO A 315 5.10 0.64 -18.97
N GLU A 316 4.27 1.55 -19.48
CA GLU A 316 4.28 2.05 -20.86
C GLU A 316 5.48 2.94 -21.22
N TRP A 317 6.21 3.48 -20.24
CA TRP A 317 7.32 4.39 -20.51
C TRP A 317 8.52 3.65 -21.10
N ASP A 318 8.93 4.02 -22.31
CA ASP A 318 10.18 3.53 -22.90
C ASP A 318 11.41 4.18 -22.25
N CYS A 319 12.20 3.35 -21.55
CA CYS A 319 13.43 3.74 -20.88
C CYS A 319 14.70 3.36 -21.68
N SER A 320 14.56 2.91 -22.93
CA SER A 320 15.66 2.49 -23.82
C SER A 320 16.79 3.51 -23.95
N ARG A 321 16.45 4.81 -23.91
CA ARG A 321 17.42 5.93 -23.91
C ARG A 321 18.40 5.88 -22.74
N PHE A 322 18.00 5.32 -21.61
CA PHE A 322 18.79 5.24 -20.38
C PHE A 322 19.36 3.84 -20.14
N LEU A 323 18.61 2.82 -20.56
CA LEU A 323 18.91 1.43 -20.27
C LEU A 323 18.60 0.56 -21.50
N SER A 324 19.64 0.09 -22.17
CA SER A 324 19.49 -0.89 -23.25
C SER A 324 18.99 -2.25 -22.71
N PRO A 325 18.24 -3.05 -23.50
CA PRO A 325 17.79 -4.38 -23.08
C PRO A 325 18.93 -5.30 -22.62
N ALA A 326 20.04 -5.31 -23.36
CA ALA A 326 21.22 -6.14 -23.01
C ALA A 326 21.85 -5.71 -21.67
N LEU A 327 21.91 -4.41 -21.39
CA LEU A 327 22.41 -3.93 -20.10
C LEU A 327 21.42 -4.24 -18.96
N ALA A 328 20.11 -4.14 -19.22
CA ALA A 328 19.09 -4.50 -18.24
C ALA A 328 19.22 -5.97 -17.83
N GLU A 329 19.35 -6.87 -18.79
CA GLU A 329 19.52 -8.30 -18.56
C GLU A 329 20.81 -8.59 -17.78
N ARG A 330 21.94 -7.98 -18.18
CA ARG A 330 23.22 -8.10 -17.44
C ARG A 330 23.09 -7.64 -15.98
N ILE A 331 22.37 -6.56 -15.71
CA ILE A 331 22.15 -6.06 -14.34
C ILE A 331 21.30 -7.05 -13.54
N VAL A 332 20.22 -7.55 -14.14
CA VAL A 332 19.32 -8.51 -13.48
C VAL A 332 20.08 -9.81 -13.16
N GLN A 333 20.82 -10.35 -14.11
CA GLN A 333 21.66 -11.54 -13.90
C GLN A 333 22.70 -11.34 -12.80
N ALA A 334 23.38 -10.18 -12.76
CA ALA A 334 24.33 -9.89 -11.69
C ALA A 334 23.64 -9.82 -10.32
N SER A 335 22.45 -9.22 -10.23
CA SER A 335 21.65 -9.18 -9.00
C SER A 335 21.24 -10.58 -8.53
N GLU A 336 20.83 -11.45 -9.47
CA GLU A 336 20.45 -12.84 -9.20
C GLU A 336 21.65 -13.71 -8.77
N GLN A 337 22.78 -13.61 -9.47
CA GLN A 337 24.02 -14.33 -9.14
C GLN A 337 24.55 -13.96 -7.75
N LEU A 338 24.43 -12.69 -7.37
CA LEU A 338 24.86 -12.20 -6.07
C LEU A 338 23.81 -12.42 -4.97
N GLY A 339 22.58 -12.81 -5.33
CA GLY A 339 21.46 -12.95 -4.40
C GLY A 339 21.10 -11.66 -3.66
N THR A 340 21.29 -10.48 -4.28
CA THR A 340 21.11 -9.19 -3.61
C THR A 340 20.48 -8.13 -4.51
N ASN A 341 19.65 -7.27 -3.94
CA ASN A 341 19.12 -6.07 -4.58
C ASN A 341 19.82 -4.80 -4.09
N ARG A 342 20.94 -4.92 -3.35
CA ARG A 342 21.74 -3.77 -2.88
C ARG A 342 22.47 -3.12 -4.05
N LEU A 343 22.02 -1.92 -4.40
CA LEU A 343 22.56 -1.15 -5.53
C LEU A 343 24.09 -1.03 -5.51
N ARG A 344 24.69 -0.80 -4.34
CA ARG A 344 26.16 -0.68 -4.21
C ARG A 344 26.87 -1.99 -4.54
N VAL A 345 26.37 -3.13 -4.04
CA VAL A 345 26.98 -4.45 -4.29
C VAL A 345 26.89 -4.81 -5.77
N VAL A 346 25.74 -4.58 -6.39
CA VAL A 346 25.54 -4.79 -7.83
C VAL A 346 26.43 -3.87 -8.65
N LYS A 347 26.57 -2.59 -8.27
CA LYS A 347 27.47 -1.65 -8.95
C LYS A 347 28.94 -2.06 -8.82
N ASP A 348 29.39 -2.44 -7.62
CA ASP A 348 30.76 -2.85 -7.36
C ASP A 348 31.14 -4.08 -8.21
N HIS A 349 30.18 -5.00 -8.45
CA HIS A 349 30.35 -6.16 -9.32
C HIS A 349 30.36 -5.82 -10.82
N LEU A 350 29.45 -4.94 -11.28
CA LEU A 350 29.32 -4.59 -12.70
C LEU A 350 30.37 -3.58 -13.19
N GLY A 351 31.03 -2.88 -12.28
CA GLY A 351 32.08 -1.92 -12.58
C GLY A 351 31.60 -0.47 -12.76
N PRO A 352 32.53 0.45 -13.07
CA PRO A 352 32.28 1.89 -13.06
C PRO A 352 31.30 2.35 -14.14
N ASP A 353 31.24 1.66 -15.29
CA ASP A 353 30.47 2.05 -16.48
C ASP A 353 28.95 1.96 -16.29
N VAL A 354 28.48 1.23 -15.27
CA VAL A 354 27.05 1.10 -14.96
C VAL A 354 26.65 2.11 -13.89
N SER A 355 25.70 2.99 -14.21
CA SER A 355 25.21 4.01 -13.27
C SER A 355 24.20 3.45 -12.27
N TYR A 356 24.07 4.10 -11.10
CA TYR A 356 23.03 3.77 -10.13
C TYR A 356 21.61 3.95 -10.69
N LEU A 357 21.40 4.90 -11.62
CA LEU A 357 20.13 5.05 -12.33
C LEU A 357 19.81 3.78 -13.13
N GLN A 358 20.77 3.29 -13.94
CA GLN A 358 20.57 2.09 -14.76
C GLN A 358 20.22 0.87 -13.93
N ILE A 359 20.89 0.69 -12.78
CA ILE A 359 20.56 -0.41 -11.86
C ILE A 359 19.13 -0.26 -11.33
N ARG A 360 18.75 0.94 -10.87
CA ARG A 360 17.38 1.20 -10.38
C ARG A 360 16.32 0.97 -11.46
N LEU A 361 16.56 1.40 -12.69
CA LEU A 361 15.66 1.18 -13.82
C LEU A 361 15.52 -0.30 -14.15
N ALA A 362 16.64 -1.04 -14.21
CA ALA A 362 16.62 -2.48 -14.52
C ALA A 362 15.85 -3.25 -13.44
N LEU A 363 16.11 -2.97 -12.17
CA LEU A 363 15.45 -3.65 -11.06
C LEU A 363 13.97 -3.26 -10.90
N ALA A 364 13.58 -2.01 -11.23
CA ALA A 364 12.18 -1.60 -11.26
C ALA A 364 11.38 -2.19 -12.44
N ARG A 365 12.07 -2.59 -13.52
CA ARG A 365 11.49 -3.23 -14.70
C ARG A 365 11.51 -4.75 -14.63
N ARG A 366 12.21 -5.33 -13.64
CA ARG A 366 12.14 -6.75 -13.34
C ARG A 366 10.68 -7.07 -13.00
N LYS A 367 10.01 -7.87 -13.84
CA LYS A 367 8.71 -8.45 -13.43
C LYS A 367 8.95 -9.12 -12.10
N GLY A 368 8.23 -8.71 -11.05
CA GLY A 368 8.43 -9.20 -9.69
C GLY A 368 8.56 -10.73 -9.73
N GLY A 369 9.78 -11.21 -9.55
CA GLY A 369 10.04 -12.65 -9.54
C GLY A 369 9.35 -13.18 -8.29
N THR A 370 8.58 -14.25 -8.47
CA THR A 370 8.17 -15.14 -7.39
C THR A 370 9.43 -15.56 -6.64
N THR A 371 9.72 -14.89 -5.53
CA THR A 371 10.50 -15.50 -4.46
C THR A 371 9.68 -16.70 -4.01
N THR A 372 10.16 -17.88 -4.38
CA THR A 372 9.70 -19.17 -3.87
C THR A 372 9.63 -19.18 -2.36
#